data_AF-Q952Q7-F1
#
_entry.id   AF-Q952Q7-F1
#
_cell.length_a   1.000
_cell.length_b   1.000
_cell.length_c   1.000
_cell.angle_alpha   90.00
_cell.angle_beta   90.00
_cell.angle_gamma   90.00
#
_symmetry.space_group_name_H-M   'P 1'
#
loop_
_entity.id
_entity.type
_entity.pdbx_description
1 polymer ?
#
loop_
_entity_poly.entity_id
_entity_poly.type
_entity_poly.pdbx_seq_one_letter_code
_entity_poly.pdbx_strand_id
1 'polypeptide(L)'
;MKEGISGLRNESSKTKRTGLFQRITAAFLLPLIIIYKKVSSTFLLNLSLFWHINEGIEEIMADYVHQEMTRNWILVYLRLFLLIVIKDVFLSLVFFLKKK
;
A
#
# COMPACT_ATOMS: atom_id res chain seq x y z
N MET A 1 1.89 -6.85 -38.42
CA MET A 1 2.69 -7.19 -37.22
C MET A 1 3.34 -5.92 -36.67
N LYS A 2 2.59 -5.08 -35.93
CA LYS A 2 3.08 -3.81 -35.32
C LYS A 2 2.80 -3.71 -33.82
N GLU A 3 2.26 -4.76 -33.20
CA GLU A 3 1.76 -4.74 -31.81
C GLU A 3 2.85 -4.96 -30.75
N GLY A 4 4.04 -5.44 -31.15
CA GLY A 4 5.11 -5.76 -30.19
C GLY A 4 5.76 -4.55 -29.51
N ILE A 5 5.85 -3.39 -30.19
CA ILE A 5 6.55 -2.20 -29.64
C ILE A 5 5.62 -1.41 -28.69
N SER A 6 4.32 -1.38 -28.97
CA SER A 6 3.34 -0.70 -28.10
C SER A 6 3.11 -1.46 -26.79
N GLY A 7 3.11 -2.79 -26.82
CA GLY A 7 3.02 -3.64 -25.61
C GLY A 7 4.18 -3.39 -24.65
N LEU A 8 5.42 -3.46 -25.15
CA LEU A 8 6.63 -3.23 -24.34
C LEU A 8 6.70 -1.80 -23.76
N ARG A 9 6.27 -0.80 -24.53
CA ARG A 9 6.19 0.59 -24.06
C ARG A 9 5.14 0.77 -22.96
N ASN A 10 4.02 0.06 -23.04
CA ASN A 10 2.96 0.12 -22.03
C ASN A 10 3.39 -0.55 -20.72
N GLU A 11 4.04 -1.72 -20.77
CA GLU A 11 4.58 -2.38 -19.58
C GLU A 11 5.66 -1.52 -18.90
N SER A 12 6.61 -0.98 -19.67
CA SER A 12 7.62 -0.04 -19.17
C SER A 12 7.00 1.18 -18.47
N SER A 13 5.93 1.73 -19.05
CA SER A 13 5.22 2.88 -18.48
C SER A 13 4.47 2.54 -17.18
N LYS A 14 3.96 1.31 -17.07
CA LYS A 14 3.25 0.80 -15.90
C LYS A 14 4.20 0.63 -14.71
N THR A 15 5.36 0.00 -14.93
CA THR A 15 6.42 -0.17 -13.92
C THR A 15 7.00 1.17 -13.47
N LYS A 16 7.18 2.13 -14.40
CA LYS A 16 7.63 3.49 -14.03
C LYS A 16 6.62 4.23 -13.16
N ARG A 17 5.31 4.04 -13.40
CA ARG A 17 4.26 4.68 -12.59
C ARG A 17 4.20 4.07 -11.19
N THR A 18 4.23 2.75 -11.06
CA THR A 18 4.22 2.09 -9.73
C THR A 18 5.41 2.52 -8.88
N GLY A 19 6.61 2.57 -9.45
CA GLY A 19 7.81 3.07 -8.75
C GLY A 19 7.72 4.55 -8.34
N LEU A 20 7.08 5.41 -9.15
CA LEU A 20 6.83 6.81 -8.78
C LEU A 20 5.80 6.92 -7.64
N PHE A 21 4.73 6.15 -7.69
CA PHE A 21 3.73 6.14 -6.62
C PHE A 21 4.33 5.69 -5.29
N GLN A 22 5.15 4.64 -5.27
CA GLN A 22 5.87 4.20 -4.08
C GLN A 22 6.75 5.28 -3.48
N ARG A 23 7.54 5.99 -4.31
CA ARG A 23 8.38 7.10 -3.86
C ARG A 23 7.57 8.26 -3.29
N ILE A 24 6.44 8.57 -3.92
CA ILE A 24 5.52 9.61 -3.43
C ILE A 24 4.93 9.18 -2.09
N THR A 25 4.42 7.96 -1.96
CA THR A 25 3.86 7.44 -0.70
C THR A 25 4.90 7.44 0.42
N ALA A 26 6.15 7.01 0.15
CA ALA A 26 7.25 7.03 1.12
C ALA A 26 7.58 8.47 1.57
N ALA A 27 7.69 9.39 0.62
CA ALA A 27 7.95 10.79 0.90
C ALA A 27 6.79 11.47 1.65
N PHE A 28 5.56 10.99 1.46
CA PHE A 28 4.36 11.51 2.13
C PHE A 28 4.23 11.05 3.59
N LEU A 29 4.81 9.90 3.94
CA LEU A 29 4.82 9.39 5.32
C LEU A 29 5.62 10.26 6.29
N LEU A 30 6.76 10.80 5.86
CA LEU A 30 7.62 11.65 6.69
C LEU A 30 6.91 12.93 7.22
N PRO A 31 6.29 13.77 6.37
CA PRO A 31 5.51 14.90 6.84
C PRO A 31 4.27 14.46 7.63
N LEU A 32 3.66 13.31 7.33
CA LEU A 32 2.52 12.80 8.10
C LEU A 32 2.89 12.51 9.56
N ILE A 33 4.07 11.94 9.82
CA ILE A 33 4.57 11.67 11.19
C ILE A 33 4.78 12.98 11.95
N ILE A 34 5.28 14.02 11.29
CA ILE A 34 5.48 15.34 11.90
C ILE A 34 4.12 16.00 12.21
N ILE A 35 3.17 15.92 11.28
CA ILE A 35 1.81 16.45 11.43
C ILE A 35 1.02 15.69 12.50
N TYR A 36 1.24 14.37 12.65
CA TYR A 36 0.59 13.53 13.65
C TYR A 36 0.81 14.04 15.08
N LYS A 37 2.01 14.54 15.40
CA LYS A 37 2.26 15.13 16.72
C LYS A 37 1.35 16.33 17.02
N LYS A 38 0.84 17.00 15.98
CA LYS A 38 0.00 18.18 16.05
C LYS A 38 -1.49 17.88 15.86
N VAL A 39 -1.82 16.91 15.01
CA VAL A 39 -3.19 16.50 14.67
C VAL A 39 -3.40 15.11 15.27
N SER A 40 -4.23 15.01 16.30
CA SER A 40 -4.63 13.77 17.01
C SER A 40 -5.39 12.75 16.13
N SER A 41 -5.15 12.74 14.82
CA SER A 41 -5.76 11.83 13.86
C SER A 41 -4.79 10.70 13.56
N THR A 42 -4.84 9.66 14.41
CA THR A 42 -4.14 8.38 14.20
C THR A 42 -4.64 7.65 12.94
N PHE A 43 -5.88 7.89 12.53
CA PHE A 43 -6.54 7.15 11.44
C PHE A 43 -5.88 7.35 10.08
N LEU A 44 -5.61 8.60 9.66
CA LEU A 44 -5.02 8.89 8.36
C LEU A 44 -3.58 8.38 8.24
N LEU A 45 -2.84 8.42 9.34
CA LEU A 45 -1.47 7.91 9.39
C LEU A 45 -1.43 6.40 9.28
N ASN A 46 -2.29 5.70 10.01
CA ASN A 46 -2.43 4.25 9.90
C ASN A 46 -2.78 3.84 8.47
N LEU A 47 -3.73 4.53 7.81
CA LEU A 47 -4.11 4.23 6.42
C LEU A 47 -2.94 4.42 5.43
N SER A 48 -2.22 5.53 5.54
CA SER A 48 -1.04 5.81 4.71
C SER A 48 0.06 4.75 4.91
N LEU A 49 0.27 4.35 6.17
CA LEU A 49 1.27 3.34 6.53
C LEU A 49 0.90 1.96 5.96
N PHE A 50 -0.37 1.56 6.04
CA PHE A 50 -0.84 0.31 5.43
C PHE A 50 -0.67 0.29 3.93
N TRP A 51 -0.98 1.41 3.25
CA TRP A 51 -0.78 1.52 1.81
C TRP A 51 0.69 1.33 1.44
N HIS A 52 1.59 2.01 2.15
CA HIS A 52 3.02 1.91 1.87
C HIS A 52 3.58 0.50 2.11
N ILE A 53 3.15 -0.16 3.18
CA ILE A 53 3.55 -1.54 3.48
C ILE A 53 3.04 -2.50 2.38
N ASN A 54 1.80 -2.34 1.91
CA ASN A 54 1.26 -3.19 0.85
C ASN A 54 2.09 -3.08 -0.43
N GLU A 55 2.37 -1.86 -0.88
CA GLU A 55 3.19 -1.61 -2.07
C GLU A 55 4.64 -2.11 -1.92
N GLY A 56 5.23 -1.99 -0.72
CA GLY A 56 6.58 -2.50 -0.45
C GLY A 56 6.64 -4.02 -0.46
N ILE A 57 5.63 -4.69 0.09
CA ILE A 57 5.55 -6.16 0.04
C ILE A 57 5.32 -6.63 -1.39
N GLU A 58 4.48 -5.95 -2.18
CA GLU A 58 4.26 -6.28 -3.60
C GLU A 58 5.57 -6.22 -4.41
N GLU A 59 6.42 -5.23 -4.16
CA GLU A 59 7.73 -5.10 -4.83
C GLU A 59 8.69 -6.22 -4.42
N ILE A 60 8.85 -6.48 -3.11
CA ILE A 60 9.66 -7.59 -2.59
C ILE A 60 9.17 -8.91 -3.20
N MET A 61 7.87 -9.11 -3.26
CA MET A 61 7.30 -10.32 -3.85
C MET A 61 7.57 -10.46 -5.33
N ALA A 62 7.55 -9.37 -6.09
CA ALA A 62 7.90 -9.37 -7.50
C ALA A 62 9.37 -9.77 -7.73
N ASP A 63 10.27 -9.40 -6.82
CA ASP A 63 11.70 -9.70 -6.90
C ASP A 63 12.05 -11.12 -6.44
N TYR A 64 11.38 -11.66 -5.42
CA TYR A 64 11.74 -12.95 -4.82
C TYR A 64 10.83 -14.12 -5.23
N VAL A 65 9.53 -13.88 -5.48
CA VAL A 65 8.56 -14.94 -5.77
C VAL A 65 8.26 -15.01 -7.26
N HIS A 66 8.98 -15.90 -7.93
CA HIS A 66 8.90 -16.07 -9.38
C HIS A 66 7.68 -16.91 -9.83
N GLN A 67 7.13 -17.72 -8.93
CA GLN A 67 5.95 -18.52 -9.22
C GLN A 67 4.67 -17.69 -9.03
N GLU A 68 3.94 -17.50 -10.12
CA GLU A 68 2.74 -16.66 -10.15
C GLU A 68 1.64 -17.14 -9.21
N MET A 69 1.46 -18.46 -9.09
CA MET A 69 0.49 -19.05 -8.15
C MET A 69 0.82 -18.64 -6.71
N THR A 70 2.08 -18.84 -6.27
CA THR A 70 2.55 -18.49 -4.93
C THR A 70 2.42 -17.00 -4.65
N ARG A 71 2.76 -16.16 -5.65
CA ARG A 71 2.59 -14.72 -5.55
C ARG A 71 1.13 -14.34 -5.29
N ASN A 72 0.19 -14.91 -6.05
CA ASN A 72 -1.22 -14.58 -5.88
C ASN A 72 -1.77 -15.03 -4.51
N TRP A 73 -1.38 -16.21 -4.03
CA TRP A 73 -1.77 -16.69 -2.69
C TRP A 73 -1.30 -15.75 -1.58
N ILE A 74 -0.05 -15.32 -1.62
CA ILE A 74 0.50 -14.41 -0.61
C ILE A 74 -0.20 -13.04 -0.68
N LEU A 75 -0.54 -12.52 -1.86
CA LEU A 75 -1.31 -11.27 -1.97
C LEU A 75 -2.72 -11.42 -1.36
N VAL A 76 -3.36 -12.57 -1.51
CA VAL A 76 -4.63 -12.86 -0.84
C VAL A 76 -4.45 -12.89 0.68
N TYR A 77 -3.41 -13.56 1.18
CA TYR A 77 -3.11 -13.57 2.62
C TYR A 77 -2.80 -12.17 3.16
N LEU A 78 -2.06 -11.35 2.40
CA LEU A 78 -1.75 -9.97 2.77
C LEU A 78 -3.02 -9.12 2.86
N ARG A 79 -3.94 -9.25 1.89
CA ARG A 79 -5.24 -8.57 1.94
C ARG A 79 -6.07 -9.01 3.14
N LEU A 80 -6.12 -10.30 3.44
CA LEU A 80 -6.82 -10.81 4.63
C LEU A 80 -6.21 -10.26 5.93
N PHE A 81 -4.88 -10.23 6.01
CA PHE A 81 -4.18 -9.63 7.15
C PHE A 81 -4.54 -8.15 7.31
N LEU A 82 -4.51 -7.36 6.22
CA LEU A 82 -4.89 -5.95 6.25
C LEU A 82 -6.35 -5.74 6.68
N LEU A 83 -7.27 -6.62 6.25
CA LEU A 83 -8.68 -6.58 6.68
C LEU A 83 -8.85 -6.85 8.18
N ILE A 84 -8.03 -7.73 8.76
CA ILE A 84 -8.06 -7.99 10.20
C ILE A 84 -7.57 -6.76 10.97
N VAL A 85 -6.46 -6.16 10.52
CA VAL A 85 -5.88 -5.00 11.21
C VAL A 85 -6.78 -3.76 11.09
N ILE A 86 -7.35 -3.51 9.91
CA ILE A 86 -8.22 -2.33 9.72
C ILE A 86 -9.49 -2.41 10.56
N LYS A 87 -10.01 -3.61 10.82
CA LYS A 87 -11.17 -3.83 11.71
C LYS A 87 -10.89 -3.25 13.11
N ASP A 88 -9.71 -3.47 13.67
CA ASP A 88 -9.35 -2.94 14.99
C ASP A 88 -9.18 -1.40 14.97
N VAL A 89 -8.62 -0.85 13.88
CA VAL A 89 -8.51 0.60 13.69
C VAL A 89 -9.91 1.25 13.59
N PHE A 90 -10.84 0.63 12.85
CA PHE A 90 -12.23 1.08 12.75
C PHE A 90 -12.95 0.99 14.10
N LEU A 91 -12.76 -0.09 14.86
CA LEU A 91 -13.33 -0.22 16.19
C LEU A 91 -12.85 0.91 17.12
N SER A 92 -11.56 1.22 17.09
CA SER A 92 -10.97 2.33 17.85
C SER A 92 -11.55 3.68 17.43
N LEU A 93 -11.79 3.91 16.13
CA LEU A 93 -12.40 5.12 15.61
C LEU A 93 -13.86 5.28 16.09
N VAL A 94 -14.65 4.21 15.98
CA VAL A 94 -16.05 4.20 16.43
C VAL A 94 -16.15 4.43 17.94
N PHE A 95 -15.29 3.80 18.73
CA PHE A 95 -15.24 4.01 20.17
C PHE A 95 -14.87 5.46 20.52
N PHE A 96 -13.89 6.04 19.83
CA PHE A 96 -13.51 7.44 20.00
C PHE A 96 -14.66 8.40 19.70
N LEU A 97 -15.37 8.18 18.59
CA LEU A 97 -16.54 8.99 18.20
C LEU A 97 -17.70 8.85 19.18
N LYS A 98 -17.92 7.66 19.76
CA LYS A 98 -18.98 7.44 20.76
C LYS A 98 -18.70 8.10 22.11
N LYS A 99 -17.44 8.35 22.42
CA LYS A 99 -17.01 8.91 23.71
C LYS A 99 -16.99 10.44 23.73
N LYS A 100 -17.20 11.08 22.58
CA LYS A 100 -17.24 12.52 22.39
C LYS A 100 -18.68 12.98 22.18
#